data_AF-A0A9X1DB94-F1
#
_entry.id   AF-A0A9X1DB94-F1
#
_cell.length_a   1.000
_cell.length_b   1.000
_cell.length_c   1.000
_cell.angle_alpha   90.00
_cell.angle_beta   90.00
_cell.angle_gamma   90.00
#
_symmetry.space_group_name_H-M   'P 1'
#
loop_
_entity.id
_entity.type
_entity.pdbx_description
1 polymer ?
#
loop_
_entity_poly.entity_id
_entity_poly.type
_entity_poly.pdbx_seq_one_letter_code
_entity_poly.pdbx_strand_id
1 'polypeptide(L)'
;MSVHDLQWREGEGTLALAAGKVTDRALASSREVRGIDGEEQQPGRKQRTPIEAVPVRLGIRHHDPARDFQVGIQTAERPGPGRTSEEHDLPAVLGADDARRLADRKLRTALKRRHLLQRACDCTALDLKIGDVVTVGDQLGRWLVEASDWDDMAVRLRLRAFETGTQPAALAGDSGAALLERDLAQGATSVAVVELPPDGVALATVPTVFCAATGANQGWRRAALFRYRPELEVAEPIGRTAPRAVLGVAVTILPGGAPWRIDRLGMVEVTLDNEADVLVSAEDSQLLQSANLCQIGDELLQFGRAVPIGPGRYRLSRLIRGWHGTEWASTDHAIDERFVLLDAARLASVELATVDVGRSLTLRAVGSGDAVPAEASRLIDGRAMLPPTPVHGRVIMLTGGDMAIGWVRRSRLGWNWPDGTDVPLGEELESYLLRVTANGRVLREWETGTSAATYAAAQIAEDAAAGAPWPLQLEIRQKGMWGVSRPLLLDLF
;
A
#
# COMPACT_ATOMS: atom_id res chain seq x y z
N MET A 1 24.25 31.28 6.80
CA MET A 1 24.74 32.56 6.23
C MET A 1 23.63 33.40 5.64
N SER A 2 22.86 32.88 4.66
CA SER A 2 21.86 33.68 3.93
C SER A 2 20.65 34.14 4.77
N VAL A 3 20.38 33.52 5.93
CA VAL A 3 19.21 33.80 6.77
C VAL A 3 19.40 35.06 7.64
N HIS A 4 20.62 35.33 8.08
CA HIS A 4 20.95 36.40 9.04
C HIS A 4 21.84 37.50 8.42
N ASP A 5 21.99 37.51 7.09
CA ASP A 5 22.85 38.46 6.37
C ASP A 5 24.29 38.55 6.90
N LEU A 6 24.79 37.44 7.46
CA LEU A 6 26.14 37.34 7.99
C LEU A 6 27.16 37.18 6.86
N GLN A 7 28.36 37.69 7.09
CA GLN A 7 29.47 37.66 6.15
C GLN A 7 30.73 37.17 6.83
N TRP A 8 31.58 36.48 6.06
CA TRP A 8 32.93 36.15 6.51
C TRP A 8 33.76 37.41 6.58
N ARG A 9 34.46 37.59 7.69
CA ARG A 9 35.36 38.71 7.93
C ARG A 9 36.67 38.17 8.44
N GLU A 10 37.75 38.72 7.90
CA GLU A 10 39.10 38.39 8.32
C GLU A 10 39.67 39.51 9.19
N GLY A 11 40.14 39.16 10.38
CA GLY A 11 40.76 40.10 11.31
C GLY A 11 41.85 39.39 12.12
N GLU A 12 43.06 39.94 12.12
CA GLU A 12 44.17 39.47 12.96
C GLU A 12 44.47 37.97 12.80
N GLY A 13 44.34 37.43 11.58
CA GLY A 13 44.56 36.02 11.28
C GLY A 13 43.40 35.09 11.65
N THR A 14 42.23 35.63 12.01
CA THR A 14 41.01 34.86 12.31
C THR A 14 39.89 35.16 11.32
N LEU A 15 39.17 34.12 10.92
CA LEU A 15 37.94 34.20 10.13
C LEU A 15 36.73 34.16 11.06
N ALA A 16 35.97 35.26 11.11
CA ALA A 16 34.76 35.38 11.92
C ALA A 16 33.52 35.56 11.04
N LEU A 17 32.38 35.08 11.50
CA LEU A 17 31.09 35.29 10.85
C LEU A 17 30.34 36.41 11.57
N ALA A 18 30.16 37.57 10.92
CA ALA A 18 29.51 38.73 11.53
C ALA A 18 28.66 39.50 10.51
N ALA A 19 27.71 40.30 10.99
CA ALA A 19 27.01 41.27 10.16
C ALA A 19 27.96 42.39 9.69
N GLY A 20 27.54 43.17 8.68
CA GLY A 20 28.30 44.33 8.21
C GLY A 20 28.58 45.30 9.36
N LYS A 21 29.85 45.68 9.55
CA LYS A 21 30.24 46.62 10.61
C LYS A 21 30.05 48.04 10.11
N VAL A 22 29.02 48.70 10.61
CA VAL A 22 28.87 50.14 10.44
C VAL A 22 30.09 50.83 11.03
N THR A 23 30.76 51.62 10.21
CA THR A 23 31.86 52.50 10.60
C THR A 23 31.39 53.95 10.48
N ASP A 24 32.01 54.86 11.24
CA ASP A 24 31.82 56.31 11.07
C ASP A 24 32.68 56.88 9.93
N ARG A 25 33.26 56.00 9.09
CA ARG A 25 34.14 56.39 7.99
C ARG A 25 33.33 57.00 6.84
N ALA A 26 33.76 58.18 6.40
CA ALA A 26 33.26 58.85 5.21
C ALA A 26 34.37 58.90 4.14
N LEU A 27 34.12 58.29 2.99
CA LEU A 27 34.98 58.38 1.82
C LEU A 27 34.66 59.68 1.07
N ALA A 28 35.42 60.74 1.38
CA ALA A 28 35.27 62.05 0.75
C ALA A 28 35.56 61.99 -0.77
N SER A 29 34.90 62.85 -1.55
CA SER A 29 35.17 63.05 -2.98
C SER A 29 36.62 63.48 -3.26
N SER A 30 37.22 64.22 -2.33
CA SER A 30 38.59 64.74 -2.39
C SER A 30 39.69 63.69 -2.19
N ARG A 31 39.35 62.49 -1.72
CA ARG A 31 40.32 61.39 -1.49
C ARG A 31 40.34 60.36 -2.61
N GLU A 32 39.66 60.66 -3.70
CA GLU A 32 39.69 59.86 -4.90
C GLU A 32 40.96 60.14 -5.69
N VAL A 33 41.68 59.08 -6.00
CA VAL A 33 42.91 59.18 -6.79
C VAL A 33 42.52 59.44 -8.23
N ARG A 34 42.80 60.66 -8.71
CA ARG A 34 42.53 61.08 -10.11
C ARG A 34 43.73 60.90 -11.03
N GLY A 35 44.92 60.71 -10.47
CA GLY A 35 46.12 60.41 -11.24
C GLY A 35 47.21 59.81 -10.36
N ILE A 36 48.03 58.94 -10.95
CA ILE A 36 49.15 58.24 -10.32
C ILE A 36 50.34 58.43 -11.25
N ASP A 37 51.46 58.92 -10.72
CA ASP A 37 52.72 59.12 -11.48
C ASP A 37 52.55 59.91 -12.79
N GLY A 38 51.59 60.84 -12.83
CA GLY A 38 51.30 61.69 -14.00
C GLY A 38 50.33 61.10 -15.01
N GLU A 39 49.89 59.85 -14.86
CA GLU A 39 48.82 59.26 -15.66
C GLU A 39 47.45 59.45 -14.99
N GLU A 40 46.45 59.82 -15.81
CA GLU A 40 45.08 60.04 -15.34
C GLU A 40 44.38 58.69 -15.06
N GLN A 41 43.83 58.54 -13.86
CA GLN A 41 43.12 57.34 -13.46
C GLN A 41 41.65 57.43 -13.85
N GLN A 42 41.06 56.29 -14.21
CA GLN A 42 39.64 56.25 -14.53
C GLN A 42 38.81 56.67 -13.31
N PRO A 43 37.85 57.60 -13.46
CA PRO A 43 37.00 58.03 -12.37
C PRO A 43 36.15 56.87 -11.85
N GLY A 44 35.72 56.96 -10.59
CA GLY A 44 34.87 55.97 -9.96
C GLY A 44 33.66 55.59 -10.81
N ARG A 45 33.45 54.28 -11.00
CA ARG A 45 32.38 53.74 -11.85
C ARG A 45 31.18 53.36 -11.01
N LYS A 46 30.05 54.02 -11.24
CA LYS A 46 28.76 53.63 -10.68
C LYS A 46 28.01 52.73 -11.67
N GLN A 47 27.61 51.55 -11.20
CA GLN A 47 26.81 50.60 -11.98
C GLN A 47 25.50 50.30 -11.27
N ARG A 48 24.43 50.18 -12.05
CA ARG A 48 23.12 49.74 -11.55
C ARG A 48 22.64 48.57 -12.40
N THR A 49 22.47 47.42 -11.77
CA THR A 49 21.89 46.24 -12.43
C THR A 49 20.43 46.53 -12.81
N PRO A 50 19.94 46.05 -13.97
CA PRO A 50 18.52 46.15 -14.35
C PRO A 50 17.58 45.63 -13.25
N ILE A 51 16.37 46.17 -13.18
CA ILE A 51 15.42 45.77 -12.10
C ILE A 51 14.87 44.37 -12.34
N GLU A 52 14.82 43.96 -13.60
CA GLU A 52 14.40 42.67 -14.11
C GLU A 52 15.31 41.52 -13.64
N ALA A 53 16.56 41.84 -13.25
CA ALA A 53 17.49 40.89 -12.68
C ALA A 53 17.20 40.53 -11.20
N VAL A 54 16.31 41.29 -10.54
CA VAL A 54 15.84 40.97 -9.19
C VAL A 54 14.45 40.34 -9.30
N PRO A 55 14.18 39.21 -8.62
CA PRO A 55 12.87 38.57 -8.66
C PRO A 55 11.76 39.56 -8.25
N VAL A 56 10.59 39.42 -8.87
CA VAL A 56 9.37 40.14 -8.49
C VAL A 56 8.79 39.55 -7.20
N ARG A 57 8.92 38.23 -7.04
CA ARG A 57 8.46 37.46 -5.88
C ARG A 57 9.58 36.57 -5.35
N LEU A 58 9.78 36.56 -4.04
CA LEU A 58 10.71 35.65 -3.36
C LEU A 58 9.96 34.82 -2.31
N GLY A 59 10.05 33.50 -2.41
CA GLY A 59 9.44 32.55 -1.48
C GLY A 59 10.46 31.94 -0.51
N ILE A 60 10.05 31.70 0.73
CA ILE A 60 10.78 30.90 1.73
C ILE A 60 9.94 29.69 2.09
N ARG A 61 10.42 28.51 1.70
CA ARG A 61 9.85 27.23 2.11
C ARG A 61 10.46 26.84 3.46
N HIS A 62 9.62 26.51 4.44
CA HIS A 62 10.01 26.26 5.83
C HIS A 62 9.06 25.25 6.49
N HIS A 63 9.44 24.72 7.66
CA HIS A 63 8.56 23.92 8.50
C HIS A 63 7.81 24.84 9.48
N ASP A 64 6.47 24.82 9.45
CA ASP A 64 5.65 25.73 10.25
C ASP A 64 5.10 25.02 11.51
N PRO A 65 5.50 25.42 12.74
CA PRO A 65 4.97 24.87 13.98
C PRO A 65 3.45 24.94 14.10
N ALA A 66 2.81 25.99 13.56
CA ALA A 66 1.36 26.16 13.65
C ALA A 66 0.60 25.17 12.75
N ARG A 67 1.30 24.50 11.81
CA ARG A 67 0.75 23.49 10.91
C ARG A 67 1.25 22.08 11.22
N ASP A 68 1.58 21.78 12.48
CA ASP A 68 2.15 20.49 12.87
C ASP A 68 3.45 20.17 12.08
N PHE A 69 4.33 21.18 11.96
CA PHE A 69 5.61 21.11 11.24
C PHE A 69 5.50 20.77 9.75
N GLN A 70 4.30 20.84 9.17
CA GLN A 70 4.09 20.72 7.74
C GLN A 70 4.79 21.84 6.98
N VAL A 71 5.18 21.54 5.75
CA VAL A 71 5.88 22.49 4.88
C VAL A 71 4.94 23.63 4.50
N GLY A 72 5.34 24.86 4.83
CA GLY A 72 4.70 26.10 4.43
C GLY A 72 5.60 26.94 3.54
N ILE A 73 4.98 27.81 2.74
CA ILE A 73 5.70 28.84 1.98
C ILE A 73 5.18 30.23 2.34
N GLN A 74 6.09 31.14 2.64
CA GLN A 74 5.78 32.56 2.74
C GLN A 74 6.52 33.32 1.65
N THR A 75 5.80 34.17 0.93
CA THR A 75 6.34 34.93 -0.19
C THR A 75 6.54 36.39 0.20
N ALA A 76 7.35 37.14 -0.52
CA ALA A 76 7.34 38.60 -0.49
C ALA A 76 7.37 39.09 -1.94
N GLU A 77 6.77 40.26 -2.17
CA GLU A 77 6.67 40.83 -3.52
C GLU A 77 7.17 42.26 -3.54
N ARG A 78 7.74 42.64 -4.68
CA ARG A 78 8.12 44.01 -4.96
C ARG A 78 7.28 44.59 -6.10
N PRO A 79 7.01 45.90 -6.09
CA PRO A 79 6.40 46.58 -7.23
C PRO A 79 7.38 46.73 -8.40
N GLY A 80 6.85 47.05 -9.58
CA GLY A 80 7.62 47.36 -10.79
C GLY A 80 7.83 46.18 -11.75
N PRO A 81 8.53 46.40 -12.87
CA PRO A 81 8.64 45.41 -13.94
C PRO A 81 9.53 44.22 -13.57
N GLY A 82 9.27 43.09 -14.23
CA GLY A 82 9.95 41.81 -14.04
C GLY A 82 8.98 40.64 -14.19
N ARG A 83 9.51 39.43 -14.36
CA ARG A 83 8.72 38.17 -14.43
C ARG A 83 9.33 37.03 -13.63
N THR A 84 10.53 37.24 -13.10
CA THR A 84 11.29 36.24 -12.37
C THR A 84 10.73 36.08 -10.96
N SER A 85 10.62 34.84 -10.50
CA SER A 85 10.29 34.51 -9.12
C SER A 85 11.33 33.52 -8.61
N GLU A 86 11.73 33.68 -7.37
CA GLU A 86 12.70 32.79 -6.72
C GLU A 86 12.06 32.14 -5.50
N GLU A 87 12.48 30.92 -5.21
CA GLU A 87 12.07 30.20 -4.01
C GLU A 87 13.32 29.61 -3.35
N HIS A 88 13.44 29.81 -2.05
CA HIS A 88 14.53 29.24 -1.26
C HIS A 88 13.99 28.20 -0.30
N ASP A 89 14.55 27.00 -0.39
CA ASP A 89 14.31 25.91 0.54
C ASP A 89 15.16 26.12 1.79
N LEU A 90 14.49 26.40 2.90
CA LEU A 90 15.12 26.55 4.20
C LEU A 90 14.68 25.38 5.10
N PRO A 91 15.53 24.35 5.30
CA PRO A 91 15.23 23.22 6.18
C PRO A 91 15.36 23.63 7.64
N ALA A 92 14.49 24.56 8.07
CA ALA A 92 14.41 25.08 9.43
C ALA A 92 12.95 25.29 9.82
N VAL A 93 12.72 25.29 11.14
CA VAL A 93 11.42 25.56 11.74
C VAL A 93 11.29 27.06 11.97
N LEU A 94 10.25 27.67 11.39
CA LEU A 94 9.96 29.10 11.48
C LEU A 94 8.45 29.31 11.60
N GLY A 95 8.00 30.34 12.32
CA GLY A 95 6.61 30.78 12.20
C GLY A 95 6.38 31.47 10.85
N ALA A 96 5.14 31.48 10.36
CA ALA A 96 4.78 32.17 9.11
C ALA A 96 5.23 33.64 9.09
N ASP A 97 5.09 34.35 10.20
CA ASP A 97 5.56 35.73 10.35
C ASP A 97 7.07 35.88 10.15
N ASP A 98 7.87 34.96 10.69
CA ASP A 98 9.34 35.01 10.56
C ASP A 98 9.79 34.64 9.16
N ALA A 99 9.15 33.65 8.53
CA ALA A 99 9.41 33.29 7.14
C ALA A 99 9.02 34.43 6.18
N ARG A 100 7.89 35.11 6.43
CA ARG A 100 7.44 36.29 5.67
C ARG A 100 8.41 37.46 5.83
N ARG A 101 8.84 37.76 7.07
CA ARG A 101 9.88 38.75 7.35
C ARG A 101 11.18 38.41 6.63
N LEU A 102 11.60 37.15 6.65
CA LEU A 102 12.83 36.71 5.97
C LEU A 102 12.76 36.88 4.45
N ALA A 103 11.61 36.54 3.85
CA ALA A 103 11.37 36.71 2.41
C ALA A 103 11.47 38.19 2.00
N ASP A 104 10.81 39.07 2.76
CA ASP A 104 10.79 40.51 2.51
C ASP A 104 12.18 41.13 2.69
N ARG A 105 12.90 40.79 3.77
CA ARG A 105 14.29 41.23 3.98
C ARG A 105 15.20 40.85 2.81
N LYS A 106 15.14 39.59 2.36
CA LYS A 106 15.97 39.11 1.25
C LYS A 106 15.66 39.84 -0.05
N LEU A 107 14.38 40.06 -0.34
CA LEU A 107 13.95 40.76 -1.55
C LEU A 107 14.38 42.24 -1.56
N ARG A 108 14.27 42.93 -0.42
CA ARG A 108 14.75 44.32 -0.26
C ARG A 108 16.26 44.43 -0.34
N THR A 109 16.98 43.53 0.33
CA THR A 109 18.44 43.44 0.22
C THR A 109 18.86 43.23 -1.23
N ALA A 110 18.21 42.33 -1.97
CA ALA A 110 18.48 42.11 -3.40
C ALA A 110 18.22 43.37 -4.23
N LEU A 111 17.13 44.10 -3.97
CA LEU A 111 16.83 45.38 -4.63
C LEU A 111 17.90 46.44 -4.36
N LYS A 112 18.35 46.58 -3.12
CA LYS A 112 19.36 47.57 -2.73
C LYS A 112 20.71 47.24 -3.36
N ARG A 113 21.09 45.96 -3.34
CA ARG A 113 22.37 45.42 -3.85
C ARG A 113 22.58 45.60 -5.36
N ARG A 114 21.56 46.01 -6.11
CA ARG A 114 21.68 46.39 -7.53
C ARG A 114 22.62 47.56 -7.77
N HIS A 115 22.84 48.41 -6.77
CA HIS A 115 23.71 49.57 -6.87
C HIS A 115 25.14 49.19 -6.45
N LEU A 116 26.06 49.30 -7.41
CA LEU A 116 27.49 49.06 -7.24
C LEU A 116 28.26 50.34 -7.51
N LEU A 117 29.35 50.51 -6.78
CA LEU A 117 30.28 51.60 -6.94
C LEU A 117 31.71 51.05 -6.88
N GLN A 118 32.52 51.35 -7.89
CA GLN A 118 33.94 51.09 -7.89
C GLN A 118 34.68 52.40 -7.71
N ARG A 119 35.67 52.44 -6.81
CA ARG A 119 36.36 53.69 -6.48
C ARG A 119 37.81 53.45 -6.09
N ALA A 120 38.72 54.22 -6.66
CA ALA A 120 40.13 54.25 -6.27
C ALA A 120 40.35 55.36 -5.25
N CYS A 121 40.77 54.98 -4.04
CA CYS A 121 41.01 55.89 -2.92
C CYS A 121 42.51 55.97 -2.61
N ASP A 122 42.93 57.06 -1.94
CA ASP A 122 44.30 57.19 -1.45
C ASP A 122 44.63 56.16 -0.34
N CYS A 123 45.87 56.17 0.13
CA CYS A 123 46.35 55.29 1.19
C CYS A 123 45.58 55.44 2.52
N THR A 124 44.76 56.49 2.70
CA THR A 124 43.94 56.62 3.90
C THR A 124 42.80 55.60 3.94
N ALA A 125 42.49 54.90 2.85
CA ALA A 125 41.50 53.83 2.82
C ALA A 125 42.08 52.43 3.10
N LEU A 126 43.39 52.30 3.35
CA LEU A 126 44.05 51.01 3.64
C LEU A 126 43.53 50.31 4.90
N ASP A 127 42.93 51.07 5.81
CA ASP A 127 42.35 50.55 7.06
C ASP A 127 40.98 49.90 6.86
N LEU A 128 40.35 50.08 5.69
CA LEU A 128 39.05 49.51 5.36
C LEU A 128 39.14 48.04 5.00
N LYS A 129 38.34 47.22 5.68
CA LYS A 129 38.28 45.78 5.47
C LYS A 129 37.01 45.38 4.72
N ILE A 130 37.05 44.22 4.08
CA ILE A 130 35.85 43.58 3.52
C ILE A 130 34.82 43.39 4.66
N GLY A 131 33.57 43.77 4.39
CA GLY A 131 32.49 43.76 5.37
C GLY A 131 32.31 45.06 6.17
N ASP A 132 33.20 46.05 6.00
CA ASP A 132 33.00 47.39 6.57
C ASP A 132 31.92 48.14 5.78
N VAL A 133 31.08 48.86 6.51
CA VAL A 133 30.01 49.69 5.95
C VAL A 133 30.39 51.15 6.15
N VAL A 134 30.55 51.87 5.05
CA VAL A 134 31.04 53.25 4.99
C VAL A 134 29.99 54.18 4.39
N THR A 135 30.17 55.49 4.57
CA THR A 135 29.46 56.51 3.80
C THR A 135 30.36 57.04 2.70
N VAL A 136 29.76 57.47 1.59
CA VAL A 136 30.49 58.00 0.43
C VAL A 136 29.94 59.40 0.16
N GLY A 137 30.81 60.42 0.19
CA GLY A 137 30.38 61.82 0.30
C GLY A 137 29.45 62.33 -0.80
N ASP A 138 29.55 61.76 -2.00
CA ASP A 138 28.74 62.10 -3.18
C ASP A 138 27.61 61.08 -3.45
N GLN A 139 27.41 60.09 -2.58
CA GLN A 139 26.41 59.04 -2.76
C GLN A 139 25.50 58.92 -1.55
N LEU A 140 24.19 58.84 -1.81
CA LEU A 140 23.20 58.64 -0.75
C LEU A 140 23.25 57.23 -0.17
N GLY A 141 23.10 57.15 1.14
CA GLY A 141 23.05 55.89 1.89
C GLY A 141 24.42 55.34 2.26
N ARG A 142 24.42 54.10 2.74
CA ARG A 142 25.63 53.40 3.19
C ARG A 142 26.04 52.33 2.19
N TRP A 143 27.33 52.04 2.18
CA TRP A 143 27.98 51.19 1.20
C TRP A 143 28.85 50.17 1.90
N LEU A 144 28.62 48.89 1.61
CA LEU A 144 29.42 47.78 2.10
C LEU A 144 30.66 47.61 1.20
N VAL A 145 31.83 47.48 1.81
CA VAL A 145 33.06 47.06 1.13
C VAL A 145 32.97 45.57 0.82
N GLU A 146 32.77 45.23 -0.45
CA GLU A 146 32.76 43.84 -0.95
C GLU A 146 34.16 43.37 -1.37
N ALA A 147 35.01 44.28 -1.84
CA ALA A 147 36.41 44.02 -2.15
C ALA A 147 37.26 45.27 -1.90
N SER A 148 38.50 45.06 -1.52
CA SER A 148 39.51 46.10 -1.30
C SER A 148 40.85 45.59 -1.80
N ASP A 149 41.31 46.12 -2.93
CA ASP A 149 42.56 45.75 -3.57
C ASP A 149 43.54 46.92 -3.48
N TRP A 150 44.81 46.67 -3.15
CA TRP A 150 45.86 47.68 -3.18
C TRP A 150 46.70 47.47 -4.44
N ASP A 151 46.69 48.46 -5.34
CA ASP A 151 47.38 48.40 -6.62
C ASP A 151 47.75 49.81 -7.09
N ASP A 152 48.89 49.97 -7.76
CA ASP A 152 49.41 51.27 -8.24
C ASP A 152 49.32 52.41 -7.21
N MET A 153 49.67 52.18 -5.94
CA MET A 153 49.57 53.19 -4.86
C MET A 153 48.15 53.71 -4.56
N ALA A 154 47.10 53.01 -5.02
CA ALA A 154 45.71 53.30 -4.72
C ALA A 154 44.96 52.10 -4.12
N VAL A 155 44.03 52.37 -3.21
CA VAL A 155 43.08 51.38 -2.67
C VAL A 155 41.86 51.34 -3.59
N ARG A 156 41.74 50.29 -4.40
CA ARG A 156 40.59 50.05 -5.28
C ARG A 156 39.49 49.32 -4.50
N LEU A 157 38.43 50.04 -4.16
CA LEU A 157 37.28 49.52 -3.44
C LEU A 157 36.15 49.15 -4.38
N ARG A 158 35.57 47.96 -4.19
CA ARG A 158 34.27 47.58 -4.74
C ARG A 158 33.23 47.69 -3.64
N LEU A 159 32.33 48.64 -3.81
CA LEU A 159 31.32 49.00 -2.85
C LEU A 159 29.94 48.58 -3.36
N ARG A 160 29.10 48.04 -2.49
CA ARG A 160 27.71 47.71 -2.80
C ARG A 160 26.77 48.39 -1.82
N ALA A 161 25.66 48.93 -2.35
CA ALA A 161 24.71 49.63 -1.50
C ALA A 161 24.16 48.70 -0.42
N PHE A 162 24.23 49.18 0.82
CA PHE A 162 23.85 48.44 2.02
C PHE A 162 22.59 49.06 2.60
N GLU A 163 21.67 48.21 3.05
CA GLU A 163 20.44 48.65 3.67
C GLU A 163 20.68 48.88 5.16
N THR A 164 20.47 50.13 5.61
CA THR A 164 20.53 50.49 7.03
C THR A 164 19.28 51.24 7.43
N GLY A 165 18.63 50.81 8.50
CA GLY A 165 17.49 51.51 9.08
C GLY A 165 16.47 50.57 9.74
N THR A 166 15.49 51.16 10.41
CA THR A 166 14.33 50.45 10.94
C THR A 166 13.54 49.87 9.77
N GLN A 167 13.34 48.55 9.78
CA GLN A 167 12.53 47.91 8.75
C GLN A 167 11.07 48.31 8.95
N PRO A 168 10.35 48.77 7.90
CA PRO A 168 8.91 48.91 8.01
C PRO A 168 8.31 47.55 8.36
N ALA A 169 7.29 47.56 9.22
CA ALA A 169 6.63 46.35 9.68
C ALA A 169 6.27 45.48 8.48
N ALA A 170 6.81 44.26 8.44
CA ALA A 170 6.42 43.30 7.42
C ALA A 170 4.92 43.03 7.57
N LEU A 171 4.25 42.80 6.44
CA LEU A 171 2.91 42.21 6.47
C LEU A 171 3.00 40.88 7.24
N ALA A 172 1.98 40.61 8.06
CA ALA A 172 1.90 39.34 8.79
C ALA A 172 1.89 38.17 7.80
N GLY A 173 2.59 37.10 8.16
CA GLY A 173 2.46 35.82 7.48
C GLY A 173 1.15 35.15 7.89
N ASP A 174 0.68 34.23 7.06
CA ASP A 174 -0.47 33.38 7.38
C ASP A 174 -0.06 31.92 7.26
N SER A 175 -0.09 31.19 8.37
CA SER A 175 0.16 29.75 8.41
C SER A 175 -0.94 28.97 7.69
N GLY A 176 -2.14 29.53 7.55
CA GLY A 176 -3.31 28.80 7.06
C GLY A 176 -3.67 27.62 7.97
N ALA A 177 -4.38 26.65 7.41
CA ALA A 177 -4.83 25.47 8.16
C ALA A 177 -3.83 24.30 8.08
N ALA A 178 -3.69 23.57 9.19
CA ALA A 178 -3.00 22.28 9.22
C ALA A 178 -3.86 21.20 8.57
N LEU A 179 -3.25 20.34 7.74
CA LEU A 179 -3.90 19.14 7.24
C LEU A 179 -3.59 17.99 8.20
N LEU A 180 -4.28 17.95 9.34
CA LEU A 180 -4.06 16.90 10.32
C LEU A 180 -4.55 15.55 9.80
N GLU A 181 -3.73 14.52 9.95
CA GLU A 181 -4.21 13.15 9.76
C GLU A 181 -5.22 12.81 10.85
N ARG A 182 -6.31 12.13 10.47
CA ARG A 182 -7.32 11.69 11.44
C ARG A 182 -6.75 10.54 12.26
N ASP A 183 -6.64 10.74 13.57
CA ASP A 183 -6.35 9.67 14.51
C ASP A 183 -7.60 8.79 14.69
N LEU A 184 -7.68 7.73 13.88
CA LEU A 184 -8.80 6.79 13.90
C LEU A 184 -8.45 5.62 14.81
N ALA A 185 -9.34 5.32 15.76
CA ALA A 185 -9.21 4.13 16.61
C ALA A 185 -9.16 2.85 15.75
N GLN A 186 -8.31 1.90 16.14
CA GLN A 186 -8.16 0.64 15.40
C GLN A 186 -9.28 -0.36 15.69
N GLY A 187 -9.80 -0.38 16.93
CA GLY A 187 -10.76 -1.38 17.37
C GLY A 187 -10.14 -2.78 17.52
N ALA A 188 -10.92 -3.71 18.08
CA ALA A 188 -10.51 -5.08 18.27
C ALA A 188 -10.29 -5.78 16.92
N THR A 189 -9.21 -6.56 16.81
CA THR A 189 -8.86 -7.33 15.63
C THR A 189 -9.81 -8.51 15.46
N SER A 190 -10.10 -8.83 14.20
CA SER A 190 -10.82 -10.02 13.79
C SER A 190 -10.01 -10.72 12.70
N VAL A 191 -9.91 -12.04 12.76
CA VAL A 191 -9.04 -12.85 11.90
C VAL A 191 -9.80 -14.04 11.32
N ALA A 192 -9.41 -14.47 10.12
CA ALA A 192 -9.94 -15.65 9.46
C ALA A 192 -8.80 -16.42 8.81
N VAL A 193 -8.86 -17.75 8.90
CA VAL A 193 -7.97 -18.66 8.18
C VAL A 193 -8.74 -19.28 7.03
N VAL A 194 -8.15 -19.20 5.84
CA VAL A 194 -8.74 -19.64 4.60
C VAL A 194 -7.76 -20.56 3.87
N GLU A 195 -8.23 -21.73 3.43
CA GLU A 195 -7.45 -22.63 2.58
C GLU A 195 -7.93 -22.51 1.14
N LEU A 196 -7.15 -21.81 0.30
CA LEU A 196 -7.52 -21.58 -1.09
C LEU A 196 -6.95 -22.67 -2.00
N PRO A 197 -7.76 -23.25 -2.89
CA PRO A 197 -7.24 -24.03 -4.02
C PRO A 197 -6.42 -23.15 -4.97
N PRO A 198 -5.55 -23.75 -5.81
CA PRO A 198 -4.76 -23.00 -6.79
C PRO A 198 -5.62 -22.30 -7.84
N ASP A 199 -5.03 -21.30 -8.48
CA ASP A 199 -5.65 -20.40 -9.46
C ASP A 199 -5.91 -21.02 -10.84
N GLY A 200 -5.46 -22.25 -11.07
CA GLY A 200 -5.61 -22.94 -12.36
C GLY A 200 -4.40 -22.91 -13.27
N VAL A 201 -3.34 -22.20 -12.90
CA VAL A 201 -2.11 -22.04 -13.69
C VAL A 201 -1.02 -22.98 -13.17
N ALA A 202 -0.85 -23.08 -11.86
CA ALA A 202 0.12 -23.95 -11.22
C ALA A 202 -0.53 -24.82 -10.14
N LEU A 203 -0.02 -26.04 -9.96
CA LEU A 203 -0.45 -26.92 -8.88
C LEU A 203 0.20 -26.49 -7.57
N ALA A 204 -0.56 -26.63 -6.47
CA ALA A 204 0.01 -26.52 -5.14
C ALA A 204 0.89 -27.75 -4.86
N THR A 205 2.13 -27.53 -4.47
CA THR A 205 3.08 -28.58 -4.05
C THR A 205 3.35 -28.56 -2.55
N VAL A 206 2.87 -27.52 -1.87
CA VAL A 206 2.94 -27.34 -0.42
C VAL A 206 1.56 -26.94 0.09
N PRO A 207 1.14 -27.39 1.29
CA PRO A 207 -0.09 -26.94 1.89
C PRO A 207 0.07 -25.47 2.30
N THR A 208 -0.79 -24.60 1.80
CA THR A 208 -0.76 -23.17 2.07
C THR A 208 -2.12 -22.71 2.52
N VAL A 209 -2.15 -21.95 3.61
CA VAL A 209 -3.34 -21.19 4.03
C VAL A 209 -3.08 -19.70 3.92
N PHE A 210 -4.17 -18.96 3.92
CA PHE A 210 -4.17 -17.51 3.87
C PHE A 210 -4.85 -16.97 5.12
N CYS A 211 -4.21 -15.99 5.73
CA CYS A 211 -4.73 -15.25 6.86
C CYS A 211 -5.29 -13.91 6.37
N ALA A 212 -6.59 -13.71 6.60
CA ALA A 212 -7.26 -12.44 6.41
C ALA A 212 -7.52 -11.82 7.78
N ALA A 213 -7.26 -10.52 7.93
CA ALA A 213 -7.51 -9.82 9.19
C ALA A 213 -8.04 -8.41 8.97
N THR A 214 -8.91 -7.97 9.88
CA THR A 214 -9.45 -6.62 9.96
C THR A 214 -9.58 -6.21 11.43
N GLY A 215 -10.12 -5.03 11.70
CA GLY A 215 -10.53 -4.65 13.05
C GLY A 215 -11.88 -3.96 13.03
N ALA A 216 -12.50 -3.83 14.20
CA ALA A 216 -13.85 -3.29 14.33
C ALA A 216 -14.01 -1.84 13.82
N ASN A 217 -12.92 -1.06 13.77
CA ASN A 217 -12.95 0.35 13.43
C ASN A 217 -12.09 0.69 12.19
N GLN A 218 -12.41 1.79 11.51
CA GLN A 218 -11.74 2.23 10.28
C GLN A 218 -10.22 2.47 10.44
N GLY A 219 -9.75 2.71 11.66
CA GLY A 219 -8.34 2.94 11.96
C GLY A 219 -7.46 1.69 11.88
N TRP A 220 -8.04 0.48 11.84
CA TRP A 220 -7.23 -0.75 11.80
C TRP A 220 -6.34 -0.80 10.55
N ARG A 221 -5.11 -1.29 10.70
CA ARG A 221 -4.11 -1.34 9.62
C ARG A 221 -3.55 -2.74 9.42
N ARG A 222 -2.89 -3.29 10.44
CA ARG A 222 -2.23 -4.60 10.46
C ARG A 222 -2.10 -5.10 11.90
N ALA A 223 -1.93 -6.40 12.07
CA ALA A 223 -1.61 -7.05 13.33
C ALA A 223 -0.32 -7.89 13.22
N ALA A 224 0.34 -8.15 14.35
CA ALA A 224 1.37 -9.18 14.44
C ALA A 224 0.70 -10.55 14.40
N LEU A 225 1.26 -11.51 13.66
CA LEU A 225 0.66 -12.81 13.41
C LEU A 225 1.51 -13.91 14.06
N PHE A 226 0.85 -14.83 14.75
CA PHE A 226 1.46 -15.93 15.48
C PHE A 226 0.77 -17.26 15.12
N ARG A 227 1.55 -18.33 15.01
CA ARG A 227 1.05 -19.70 15.03
C ARG A 227 0.94 -20.13 16.49
N TYR A 228 -0.28 -20.43 16.94
CA TYR A 228 -0.53 -20.85 18.32
C TYR A 228 -0.69 -22.37 18.40
N ARG A 229 -0.02 -22.99 19.39
CA ARG A 229 -0.13 -24.41 19.70
C ARG A 229 -0.82 -24.55 21.07
N PRO A 230 -2.14 -24.79 21.10
CA PRO A 230 -2.91 -24.83 22.35
C PRO A 230 -2.37 -25.84 23.35
N GLU A 231 -1.86 -26.98 22.89
CA GLU A 231 -1.40 -28.08 23.74
C GLU A 231 -0.11 -27.75 24.50
N LEU A 232 0.67 -26.80 23.98
CA LEU A 232 1.93 -26.34 24.57
C LEU A 232 1.78 -24.94 25.20
N GLU A 233 0.63 -24.29 24.99
CA GLU A 233 0.41 -22.87 25.29
C GLU A 233 1.49 -21.93 24.70
N VAL A 234 2.06 -22.31 23.55
CA VAL A 234 3.13 -21.55 22.87
C VAL A 234 2.59 -20.81 21.65
N ALA A 235 2.95 -19.54 21.52
CA ALA A 235 2.72 -18.71 20.33
C ALA A 235 4.05 -18.42 19.62
N GLU A 236 4.21 -18.92 18.40
CA GLU A 236 5.39 -18.73 17.55
C GLU A 236 5.15 -17.57 16.57
N PRO A 237 6.01 -16.53 16.51
CA PRO A 237 5.82 -15.42 15.60
C PRO A 237 6.05 -15.87 14.15
N ILE A 238 5.08 -15.62 13.28
CA ILE A 238 5.15 -15.97 11.84
C ILE A 238 5.09 -14.74 10.92
N GLY A 239 5.12 -13.53 11.50
CA GLY A 239 5.19 -12.27 10.77
C GLY A 239 4.04 -11.33 11.11
N ARG A 240 3.42 -10.75 10.07
CA ARG A 240 2.35 -9.76 10.21
C ARG A 240 1.24 -10.06 9.19
N THR A 241 0.03 -9.61 9.51
CA THR A 241 -1.07 -9.66 8.56
C THR A 241 -0.81 -8.74 7.36
N ALA A 242 -1.48 -9.03 6.25
CA ALA A 242 -1.66 -8.08 5.16
C ALA A 242 -2.48 -6.85 5.61
N PRO A 243 -2.59 -5.80 4.77
CA PRO A 243 -3.52 -4.70 5.00
C PRO A 243 -4.97 -5.17 5.21
N ARG A 244 -5.79 -4.29 5.79
CA ARG A 244 -7.20 -4.53 6.14
C ARG A 244 -7.98 -5.33 5.08
N ALA A 245 -8.31 -6.57 5.42
CA ALA A 245 -9.23 -7.44 4.68
C ALA A 245 -10.69 -7.05 4.95
N VAL A 246 -11.61 -7.51 4.09
CA VAL A 246 -13.05 -7.35 4.33
C VAL A 246 -13.59 -8.68 4.85
N LEU A 247 -13.97 -8.68 6.11
CA LEU A 247 -14.44 -9.84 6.84
C LEU A 247 -15.85 -9.60 7.38
N GLY A 248 -16.59 -10.67 7.61
CA GLY A 248 -17.91 -10.62 8.20
C GLY A 248 -18.42 -11.99 8.58
N VAL A 249 -19.72 -12.07 8.86
CA VAL A 249 -20.43 -13.31 9.15
C VAL A 249 -21.74 -13.37 8.36
N ALA A 250 -22.10 -14.56 7.89
CA ALA A 250 -23.41 -14.81 7.29
C ALA A 250 -24.46 -14.88 8.41
N VAL A 251 -25.44 -13.99 8.36
CA VAL A 251 -26.51 -13.89 9.38
C VAL A 251 -27.81 -14.60 8.95
N THR A 252 -27.84 -15.14 7.74
CA THR A 252 -28.91 -16.00 7.23
C THR A 252 -28.30 -17.22 6.56
N ILE A 253 -29.01 -18.35 6.57
CA ILE A 253 -28.59 -19.55 5.82
C ILE A 253 -28.63 -19.25 4.32
N LEU A 254 -27.53 -19.52 3.61
CA LEU A 254 -27.51 -19.52 2.16
C LEU A 254 -28.10 -20.84 1.64
N PRO A 255 -29.25 -20.84 0.94
CA PRO A 255 -29.83 -22.08 0.45
C PRO A 255 -28.92 -22.81 -0.53
N GLY A 256 -29.10 -24.13 -0.63
CA GLY A 256 -28.48 -24.96 -1.65
C GLY A 256 -28.70 -24.39 -3.06
N GLY A 257 -27.62 -24.28 -3.84
CA GLY A 257 -27.63 -23.69 -5.18
C GLY A 257 -26.89 -24.54 -6.21
N ALA A 258 -27.21 -24.35 -7.49
CA ALA A 258 -26.55 -25.08 -8.56
C ALA A 258 -25.22 -24.41 -8.97
N PRO A 259 -24.07 -25.11 -8.90
CA PRO A 259 -22.74 -24.53 -9.16
C PRO A 259 -22.43 -24.26 -10.64
N TRP A 260 -23.14 -24.88 -11.57
CA TRP A 260 -22.90 -24.74 -13.03
C TRP A 260 -23.72 -23.62 -13.69
N ARG A 261 -24.41 -22.77 -12.92
CA ARG A 261 -25.20 -21.63 -13.42
C ARG A 261 -25.09 -20.46 -12.47
N ILE A 262 -25.42 -19.26 -12.95
CA ILE A 262 -25.64 -18.12 -12.05
C ILE A 262 -26.90 -18.39 -11.24
N ASP A 263 -26.73 -18.54 -9.93
CA ASP A 263 -27.80 -18.68 -8.97
C ASP A 263 -28.46 -17.31 -8.73
N ARG A 264 -29.67 -17.16 -9.27
CA ARG A 264 -30.47 -15.93 -9.16
C ARG A 264 -31.48 -15.98 -8.01
N LEU A 265 -31.61 -17.11 -7.33
CA LEU A 265 -32.59 -17.32 -6.25
C LEU A 265 -31.91 -17.29 -4.89
N GLY A 266 -30.72 -17.88 -4.79
CA GLY A 266 -29.89 -17.85 -3.60
C GLY A 266 -29.55 -16.42 -3.20
N MET A 267 -29.79 -16.12 -1.93
CA MET A 267 -29.40 -14.87 -1.30
C MET A 267 -28.93 -15.15 0.12
N VAL A 268 -27.97 -14.36 0.56
CA VAL A 268 -27.42 -14.42 1.92
C VAL A 268 -27.20 -13.01 2.43
N GLU A 269 -27.56 -12.77 3.68
CA GLU A 269 -27.27 -11.54 4.38
C GLU A 269 -25.97 -11.72 5.17
N VAL A 270 -25.07 -10.75 5.05
CA VAL A 270 -23.80 -10.73 5.77
C VAL A 270 -23.68 -9.45 6.58
N THR A 271 -23.08 -9.54 7.76
CA THR A 271 -22.66 -8.40 8.57
C THR A 271 -21.14 -8.34 8.56
N LEU A 272 -20.57 -7.22 8.14
CA LEU A 272 -19.14 -6.98 8.11
C LEU A 272 -18.62 -6.64 9.51
N ASP A 273 -17.41 -7.11 9.81
CA ASP A 273 -16.75 -6.84 11.10
C ASP A 273 -16.35 -5.36 11.24
N ASN A 274 -16.18 -4.67 10.13
CA ASN A 274 -15.85 -3.25 10.07
C ASN A 274 -16.91 -2.51 9.25
N GLU A 275 -17.68 -1.64 9.90
CA GLU A 275 -18.77 -0.90 9.24
C GLU A 275 -18.29 0.09 8.17
N ALA A 276 -16.99 0.43 8.15
CA ALA A 276 -16.41 1.30 7.13
C ALA A 276 -16.04 0.55 5.83
N ASP A 277 -16.09 -0.78 5.83
CA ASP A 277 -15.86 -1.57 4.62
C ASP A 277 -17.13 -1.59 3.75
N VAL A 278 -16.93 -1.62 2.43
CA VAL A 278 -18.01 -1.50 1.44
C VAL A 278 -17.91 -2.66 0.45
N LEU A 279 -19.03 -3.34 0.22
CA LEU A 279 -19.18 -4.32 -0.85
C LEU A 279 -19.83 -3.65 -2.07
N VAL A 280 -19.27 -3.91 -3.25
CA VAL A 280 -19.71 -3.30 -4.51
C VAL A 280 -20.28 -4.40 -5.42
N SER A 281 -21.37 -4.10 -6.12
CA SER A 281 -21.94 -5.01 -7.11
C SER A 281 -21.02 -5.12 -8.34
N ALA A 282 -21.04 -6.27 -9.02
CA ALA A 282 -20.24 -6.54 -10.20
C ALA A 282 -21.13 -6.99 -11.37
N GLU A 283 -20.83 -6.45 -12.54
CA GLU A 283 -21.44 -6.86 -13.81
C GLU A 283 -20.82 -8.18 -14.31
N ASP A 284 -21.46 -8.81 -15.31
CA ASP A 284 -21.02 -10.11 -15.82
C ASP A 284 -19.59 -10.14 -16.32
N SER A 285 -19.14 -9.10 -17.02
CA SER A 285 -17.76 -9.01 -17.50
C SER A 285 -16.74 -8.98 -16.37
N GLN A 286 -17.10 -8.39 -15.22
CA GLN A 286 -16.24 -8.32 -14.04
C GLN A 286 -16.25 -9.65 -13.29
N LEU A 287 -17.42 -10.29 -13.17
CA LEU A 287 -17.53 -11.62 -12.57
C LEU A 287 -16.70 -12.66 -13.34
N LEU A 288 -16.70 -12.60 -14.68
CA LEU A 288 -15.85 -13.45 -15.52
C LEU A 288 -14.34 -13.19 -15.33
N GLN A 289 -13.97 -12.06 -14.74
CA GLN A 289 -12.60 -11.71 -14.34
C GLN A 289 -12.37 -11.95 -12.83
N SER A 290 -13.13 -12.87 -12.24
CA SER A 290 -13.04 -13.27 -10.82
C SER A 290 -13.34 -12.14 -9.82
N ALA A 291 -14.06 -11.07 -10.22
CA ALA A 291 -14.49 -10.04 -9.28
C ALA A 291 -15.42 -10.61 -8.20
N ASN A 292 -15.41 -10.00 -7.02
CA ASN A 292 -16.26 -10.37 -5.89
C ASN A 292 -16.14 -11.84 -5.46
N LEU A 293 -14.99 -12.47 -5.69
CA LEU A 293 -14.69 -13.78 -5.14
C LEU A 293 -14.64 -13.68 -3.61
N CYS A 294 -15.39 -14.54 -2.94
CA CYS A 294 -15.46 -14.61 -1.49
C CYS A 294 -15.58 -16.05 -1.01
N GLN A 295 -15.37 -16.25 0.28
CA GLN A 295 -15.68 -17.48 0.97
C GLN A 295 -16.85 -17.27 1.93
N ILE A 296 -17.78 -18.21 1.97
CA ILE A 296 -18.76 -18.38 3.05
C ILE A 296 -18.67 -19.82 3.53
N GLY A 297 -18.33 -20.01 4.81
CA GLY A 297 -18.10 -21.35 5.36
C GLY A 297 -16.92 -22.02 4.64
N ASP A 298 -17.19 -23.11 3.93
CA ASP A 298 -16.23 -23.83 3.09
C ASP A 298 -16.41 -23.61 1.59
N GLU A 299 -17.44 -22.88 1.17
CA GLU A 299 -17.71 -22.60 -0.23
C GLU A 299 -16.99 -21.34 -0.69
N LEU A 300 -16.27 -21.46 -1.81
CA LEU A 300 -15.83 -20.31 -2.59
C LEU A 300 -16.91 -19.96 -3.61
N LEU A 301 -17.32 -18.69 -3.63
CA LEU A 301 -18.37 -18.21 -4.50
C LEU A 301 -18.10 -16.78 -4.93
N GLN A 302 -18.78 -16.32 -5.99
CA GLN A 302 -18.80 -14.92 -6.37
C GLN A 302 -20.21 -14.35 -6.22
N PHE A 303 -20.32 -13.06 -5.87
CA PHE A 303 -21.61 -12.37 -5.85
C PHE A 303 -21.66 -11.24 -6.89
N GLY A 304 -22.71 -11.21 -7.70
CA GLY A 304 -22.95 -10.14 -8.66
C GLY A 304 -23.61 -8.92 -8.04
N ARG A 305 -24.46 -9.11 -7.02
CA ARG A 305 -25.22 -8.01 -6.41
C ARG A 305 -25.00 -7.94 -4.91
N ALA A 306 -24.52 -6.79 -4.44
CA ALA A 306 -24.42 -6.44 -3.03
C ALA A 306 -25.31 -5.22 -2.74
N VAL A 307 -26.39 -5.42 -1.99
CA VAL A 307 -27.32 -4.35 -1.59
C VAL A 307 -27.11 -4.03 -0.11
N PRO A 308 -26.75 -2.79 0.25
CA PRO A 308 -26.69 -2.40 1.66
C PRO A 308 -28.10 -2.40 2.26
N ILE A 309 -28.26 -3.03 3.41
CA ILE A 309 -29.53 -3.16 4.14
C ILE A 309 -29.45 -2.61 5.58
N GLY A 310 -28.28 -2.08 5.96
CA GLY A 310 -28.02 -1.44 7.25
C GLY A 310 -26.52 -1.12 7.40
N PRO A 311 -26.10 -0.49 8.51
CA PRO A 311 -24.68 -0.25 8.82
C PRO A 311 -23.90 -1.57 8.79
N GLY A 312 -22.85 -1.65 7.97
CA GLY A 312 -22.03 -2.86 7.79
C GLY A 312 -22.79 -4.09 7.26
N ARG A 313 -24.07 -3.99 6.87
CA ARG A 313 -24.92 -5.15 6.56
C ARG A 313 -25.34 -5.16 5.10
N TYR A 314 -25.11 -6.27 4.42
CA TYR A 314 -25.35 -6.43 2.99
C TYR A 314 -26.17 -7.67 2.69
N ARG A 315 -27.08 -7.57 1.71
CA ARG A 315 -27.69 -8.73 1.06
C ARG A 315 -26.93 -9.03 -0.23
N LEU A 316 -26.34 -10.22 -0.29
CA LEU A 316 -25.65 -10.75 -1.45
C LEU A 316 -26.60 -11.65 -2.24
N SER A 317 -26.58 -11.51 -3.57
CA SER A 317 -27.40 -12.31 -4.50
C SER A 317 -26.72 -12.38 -5.86
N ARG A 318 -27.30 -13.18 -6.77
CA ARG A 318 -26.75 -13.42 -8.12
C ARG A 318 -25.37 -14.08 -8.00
N LEU A 319 -25.38 -15.30 -7.47
CA LEU A 319 -24.19 -15.98 -7.01
C LEU A 319 -23.63 -16.94 -8.08
N ILE A 320 -22.31 -17.06 -8.14
CA ILE A 320 -21.64 -18.15 -8.85
C ILE A 320 -21.07 -19.07 -7.77
N ARG A 321 -21.63 -20.28 -7.67
CA ARG A 321 -21.45 -21.20 -6.54
C ARG A 321 -20.33 -22.21 -6.82
N GLY A 322 -19.71 -22.73 -5.77
CA GLY A 322 -18.77 -23.85 -5.85
C GLY A 322 -17.46 -23.60 -6.63
N TRP A 323 -17.01 -22.34 -6.66
CA TRP A 323 -15.83 -21.91 -7.39
C TRP A 323 -14.57 -22.67 -6.93
N HIS A 324 -13.62 -22.88 -7.84
CA HIS A 324 -12.43 -23.71 -7.60
C HIS A 324 -12.69 -25.10 -6.96
N GLY A 325 -13.78 -25.76 -7.32
CA GLY A 325 -14.03 -27.14 -6.87
C GLY A 325 -14.51 -27.25 -5.42
N THR A 326 -15.34 -26.30 -4.99
CA THR A 326 -15.94 -26.23 -3.65
C THR A 326 -17.46 -26.39 -3.66
N GLU A 327 -18.00 -26.79 -4.80
CA GLU A 327 -19.40 -27.16 -5.02
C GLU A 327 -20.00 -28.14 -4.00
N TRP A 328 -19.22 -29.04 -3.41
CA TRP A 328 -19.65 -29.89 -2.31
C TRP A 328 -20.12 -29.10 -1.08
N ALA A 329 -19.60 -27.88 -0.87
CA ALA A 329 -19.95 -27.03 0.27
C ALA A 329 -21.21 -26.17 -0.01
N SER A 330 -21.75 -26.21 -1.22
CA SER A 330 -22.84 -25.31 -1.64
C SER A 330 -24.21 -25.63 -1.06
N THR A 331 -24.39 -26.78 -0.41
CA THR A 331 -25.70 -27.25 0.10
C THR A 331 -25.86 -27.15 1.61
N ASP A 332 -24.76 -27.06 2.36
CA ASP A 332 -24.73 -27.31 3.81
C ASP A 332 -24.39 -26.06 4.62
N HIS A 333 -24.76 -24.88 4.11
CA HIS A 333 -24.53 -23.62 4.80
C HIS A 333 -25.33 -23.50 6.09
N ALA A 334 -24.75 -22.78 7.04
CA ALA A 334 -25.36 -22.45 8.32
C ALA A 334 -25.33 -20.94 8.58
N ILE A 335 -26.10 -20.49 9.57
CA ILE A 335 -25.89 -19.16 10.15
C ILE A 335 -24.53 -19.09 10.85
N ASP A 336 -24.02 -17.89 11.02
CA ASP A 336 -22.73 -17.58 11.67
C ASP A 336 -21.49 -18.10 10.95
N GLU A 337 -21.64 -18.52 9.69
CA GLU A 337 -20.49 -18.87 8.86
C GLU A 337 -19.64 -17.64 8.52
N ARG A 338 -18.32 -17.85 8.52
CA ARG A 338 -17.38 -16.78 8.23
C ARG A 338 -17.50 -16.32 6.78
N PHE A 339 -17.69 -15.02 6.58
CA PHE A 339 -17.58 -14.36 5.29
C PHE A 339 -16.19 -13.74 5.14
N VAL A 340 -15.52 -14.03 4.04
CA VAL A 340 -14.21 -13.45 3.69
C VAL A 340 -14.25 -13.00 2.23
N LEU A 341 -14.09 -11.71 1.97
CA LEU A 341 -13.85 -11.23 0.61
C LEU A 341 -12.40 -11.53 0.23
N LEU A 342 -12.20 -12.24 -0.88
CA LEU A 342 -10.88 -12.68 -1.31
C LEU A 342 -10.24 -11.63 -2.23
N ASP A 343 -9.22 -10.97 -1.69
CA ASP A 343 -8.35 -10.02 -2.38
C ASP A 343 -6.91 -10.39 -2.04
N ALA A 344 -6.15 -10.84 -3.02
CA ALA A 344 -4.77 -11.31 -2.83
C ALA A 344 -3.88 -10.27 -2.12
N ALA A 345 -4.12 -8.97 -2.33
CA ALA A 345 -3.36 -7.90 -1.68
C ALA A 345 -3.66 -7.76 -0.18
N ARG A 346 -4.73 -8.39 0.32
CA ARG A 346 -5.22 -8.35 1.70
C ARG A 346 -5.13 -9.69 2.42
N LEU A 347 -4.45 -10.66 1.81
CA LEU A 347 -4.23 -11.99 2.36
C LEU A 347 -2.75 -12.19 2.65
N ALA A 348 -2.41 -12.61 3.87
CA ALA A 348 -1.07 -13.05 4.20
C ALA A 348 -0.98 -14.57 4.01
N SER A 349 -0.06 -15.05 3.16
CA SER A 349 0.18 -16.48 3.00
C SER A 349 0.93 -17.05 4.20
N VAL A 350 0.55 -18.26 4.59
CA VAL A 350 1.22 -19.06 5.61
C VAL A 350 1.43 -20.45 5.02
N GLU A 351 2.67 -20.73 4.64
CA GLU A 351 3.06 -22.06 4.18
C GLU A 351 3.12 -23.01 5.38
N LEU A 352 2.61 -24.21 5.18
CA LEU A 352 2.55 -25.27 6.19
C LEU A 352 3.41 -26.45 5.76
N ALA A 353 3.70 -27.32 6.72
CA ALA A 353 4.34 -28.59 6.41
C ALA A 353 3.28 -29.65 6.05
N THR A 354 3.65 -30.68 5.27
CA THR A 354 2.73 -31.78 4.93
C THR A 354 2.16 -32.49 6.17
N VAL A 355 2.92 -32.52 7.28
CA VAL A 355 2.48 -33.08 8.57
C VAL A 355 1.35 -32.27 9.24
N ASP A 356 1.11 -31.04 8.80
CA ASP A 356 0.02 -30.19 9.30
C ASP A 356 -1.32 -30.54 8.66
N VAL A 357 -1.33 -31.25 7.52
CA VAL A 357 -2.55 -31.73 6.87
C VAL A 357 -3.26 -32.74 7.79
N GLY A 358 -4.58 -32.59 7.94
CA GLY A 358 -5.41 -33.36 8.86
C GLY A 358 -5.35 -32.87 10.31
N ARG A 359 -4.66 -31.75 10.59
CA ARG A 359 -4.56 -31.15 11.94
C ARG A 359 -5.22 -29.77 11.98
N SER A 360 -5.64 -29.38 13.18
CA SER A 360 -6.15 -28.02 13.42
C SER A 360 -4.99 -27.03 13.49
N LEU A 361 -5.02 -26.00 12.65
CA LEU A 361 -4.14 -24.83 12.75
C LEU A 361 -4.87 -23.73 13.50
N THR A 362 -4.25 -23.20 14.55
CA THR A 362 -4.73 -22.00 15.24
C THR A 362 -3.77 -20.84 14.99
N LEU A 363 -4.29 -19.74 14.45
CA LEU A 363 -3.56 -18.49 14.28
C LEU A 363 -4.06 -17.45 15.26
N ARG A 364 -3.13 -16.66 15.82
CA ARG A 364 -3.41 -15.50 16.65
C ARG A 364 -2.93 -14.22 16.00
N ALA A 365 -3.76 -13.20 16.00
CA ALA A 365 -3.43 -11.86 15.53
C ALA A 365 -3.49 -10.87 16.70
N VAL A 366 -2.45 -10.04 16.83
CA VAL A 366 -2.35 -9.01 17.87
C VAL A 366 -2.13 -7.64 17.20
N GLY A 367 -3.19 -6.86 17.12
CA GLY A 367 -3.21 -5.46 16.72
C GLY A 367 -3.01 -4.53 17.92
N SER A 368 -2.74 -3.25 17.67
CA SER A 368 -2.49 -2.30 18.77
C SER A 368 -3.73 -1.92 19.58
N GLY A 369 -4.93 -2.20 19.06
CA GLY A 369 -6.20 -2.01 19.74
C GLY A 369 -6.67 -3.21 20.57
N ASP A 370 -5.88 -4.28 20.66
CA ASP A 370 -6.32 -5.54 21.26
C ASP A 370 -5.97 -5.64 22.75
N ALA A 371 -6.96 -5.97 23.57
CA ALA A 371 -6.74 -6.40 24.96
C ALA A 371 -6.41 -7.90 25.06
N VAL A 372 -6.90 -8.70 24.12
CA VAL A 372 -6.68 -10.14 23.99
C VAL A 372 -6.41 -10.45 22.52
N PRO A 373 -5.47 -11.37 22.19
CA PRO A 373 -5.23 -11.77 20.80
C PRO A 373 -6.51 -12.27 20.14
N ALA A 374 -6.77 -11.81 18.92
CA ALA A 374 -7.80 -12.40 18.08
C ALA A 374 -7.34 -13.79 17.62
N GLU A 375 -8.23 -14.77 17.62
CA GLU A 375 -7.89 -16.17 17.33
C GLU A 375 -8.81 -16.72 16.24
N ALA A 376 -8.24 -17.49 15.31
CA ALA A 376 -9.00 -18.29 14.36
C ALA A 376 -8.35 -19.67 14.20
N SER A 377 -9.19 -20.70 14.20
CA SER A 377 -8.78 -22.09 14.02
C SER A 377 -9.42 -22.70 12.79
N ARG A 378 -8.69 -23.57 12.11
CA ARG A 378 -9.18 -24.30 10.93
C ARG A 378 -8.51 -25.67 10.83
N LEU A 379 -9.28 -26.70 10.50
CA LEU A 379 -8.74 -27.99 10.07
C LEU A 379 -8.10 -27.84 8.70
N ILE A 380 -6.84 -28.25 8.55
CA ILE A 380 -6.13 -28.19 7.28
C ILE A 380 -6.46 -29.44 6.47
N ASP A 381 -7.17 -29.28 5.36
CA ASP A 381 -7.63 -30.42 4.56
C ASP A 381 -6.61 -30.84 3.50
N GLY A 382 -5.67 -29.96 3.16
CA GLY A 382 -4.77 -30.14 2.03
C GLY A 382 -5.49 -30.03 0.68
N ARG A 383 -6.69 -29.44 0.63
CA ARG A 383 -7.61 -29.44 -0.52
C ARG A 383 -7.01 -28.82 -1.78
N ALA A 384 -6.04 -27.93 -1.62
CA ALA A 384 -5.31 -27.30 -2.71
C ALA A 384 -4.41 -28.27 -3.47
N MET A 385 -3.89 -29.29 -2.79
CA MET A 385 -3.01 -30.32 -3.35
C MET A 385 -3.76 -31.57 -3.81
N LEU A 386 -5.05 -31.69 -3.49
CA LEU A 386 -5.87 -32.83 -3.86
C LEU A 386 -6.63 -32.59 -5.18
N PRO A 387 -6.82 -33.63 -6.00
CA PRO A 387 -7.64 -33.53 -7.19
C PRO A 387 -9.10 -33.19 -6.82
N PRO A 388 -9.81 -32.40 -7.65
CA PRO A 388 -11.23 -32.16 -7.47
C PRO A 388 -12.06 -33.45 -7.65
N THR A 389 -13.23 -33.49 -7.01
CA THR A 389 -14.19 -34.61 -7.11
C THR A 389 -14.59 -34.86 -8.58
N PRO A 390 -14.51 -36.09 -9.10
CA PRO A 390 -15.05 -36.45 -10.42
C PRO A 390 -16.52 -36.05 -10.58
N VAL A 391 -16.98 -35.85 -11.81
CA VAL A 391 -18.37 -35.43 -12.10
C VAL A 391 -19.02 -36.28 -13.18
N HIS A 392 -20.33 -36.08 -13.39
CA HIS A 392 -21.12 -36.74 -14.42
C HIS A 392 -21.03 -38.28 -14.39
N GLY A 393 -21.05 -38.83 -13.17
CA GLY A 393 -21.13 -40.27 -12.95
C GLY A 393 -22.39 -40.86 -13.58
N ARG A 394 -22.22 -42.00 -14.26
CA ARG A 394 -23.29 -42.73 -14.94
C ARG A 394 -23.08 -44.23 -14.74
N VAL A 395 -24.18 -44.93 -14.49
CA VAL A 395 -24.22 -46.38 -14.39
C VAL A 395 -25.21 -46.90 -15.41
N ILE A 396 -24.78 -47.87 -16.21
CA ILE A 396 -25.61 -48.50 -17.25
C ILE A 396 -25.55 -50.01 -17.03
N MET A 397 -26.71 -50.64 -16.84
CA MET A 397 -26.81 -52.09 -16.80
C MET A 397 -26.64 -52.66 -18.21
N LEU A 398 -25.71 -53.59 -18.38
CA LEU A 398 -25.43 -54.25 -19.64
C LEU A 398 -26.22 -55.55 -19.78
N THR A 399 -26.35 -56.00 -21.03
CA THR A 399 -26.85 -57.34 -21.35
C THR A 399 -25.91 -58.39 -20.76
N GLY A 400 -26.36 -59.12 -19.74
CA GLY A 400 -25.54 -60.06 -18.96
C GLY A 400 -25.49 -59.76 -17.46
N GLY A 401 -25.98 -58.59 -17.02
CA GLY A 401 -26.08 -58.20 -15.61
C GLY A 401 -24.86 -57.45 -15.06
N ASP A 402 -23.85 -57.21 -15.89
CA ASP A 402 -22.73 -56.33 -15.54
C ASP A 402 -23.18 -54.87 -15.55
N MET A 403 -22.58 -54.04 -14.69
CA MET A 403 -22.77 -52.60 -14.71
C MET A 403 -21.56 -51.90 -15.34
N ALA A 404 -21.78 -51.16 -16.41
CA ALA A 404 -20.81 -50.22 -16.96
C ALA A 404 -20.91 -48.89 -16.21
N ILE A 405 -19.79 -48.45 -15.64
CA ILE A 405 -19.68 -47.22 -14.87
C ILE A 405 -18.78 -46.26 -15.63
N GLY A 406 -19.19 -44.99 -15.76
CA GLY A 406 -18.37 -43.94 -16.36
C GLY A 406 -18.51 -42.61 -15.62
N TRP A 407 -17.49 -41.77 -15.71
CA TRP A 407 -17.46 -40.43 -15.12
C TRP A 407 -16.58 -39.50 -15.97
N VAL A 408 -16.47 -38.25 -15.55
CA VAL A 408 -15.63 -37.23 -16.17
C VAL A 408 -14.57 -36.78 -15.17
N ARG A 409 -13.30 -36.86 -15.59
CA ARG A 409 -12.13 -36.37 -14.85
C ARG A 409 -12.22 -34.86 -14.64
N ARG A 410 -11.69 -34.38 -13.51
CA ARG A 410 -11.45 -32.95 -13.31
C ARG A 410 -9.99 -32.69 -13.00
N SER A 411 -9.57 -31.44 -13.20
CA SER A 411 -8.19 -31.00 -12.99
C SER A 411 -8.16 -29.71 -12.20
N ARG A 412 -7.09 -29.52 -11.42
CA ARG A 412 -6.76 -28.23 -10.82
C ARG A 412 -6.14 -27.26 -11.83
N LEU A 413 -5.83 -27.70 -13.05
CA LEU A 413 -5.25 -26.89 -14.13
C LEU A 413 -6.22 -26.64 -15.28
N GLY A 414 -5.95 -25.60 -16.09
CA GLY A 414 -6.59 -25.42 -17.40
C GLY A 414 -7.96 -24.74 -17.37
N TRP A 415 -8.19 -23.85 -16.41
CA TRP A 415 -9.48 -23.17 -16.20
C TRP A 415 -9.81 -22.14 -17.30
N ASN A 416 -8.80 -21.70 -18.06
CA ASN A 416 -8.94 -20.75 -19.16
C ASN A 416 -9.43 -21.38 -20.48
N TRP A 417 -9.64 -22.71 -20.50
CA TRP A 417 -10.16 -23.51 -21.61
C TRP A 417 -9.69 -23.06 -23.01
N PRO A 418 -8.40 -23.26 -23.35
CA PRO A 418 -7.89 -22.89 -24.66
C PRO A 418 -8.50 -23.73 -25.79
N ASP A 419 -8.79 -23.08 -26.91
CA ASP A 419 -9.33 -23.74 -28.10
C ASP A 419 -8.44 -24.89 -28.59
N GLY A 420 -9.09 -26.01 -28.96
CA GLY A 420 -8.42 -27.18 -29.54
C GLY A 420 -7.64 -28.04 -28.54
N THR A 421 -7.72 -27.75 -27.24
CA THR A 421 -7.10 -28.54 -26.19
C THR A 421 -8.13 -29.00 -25.15
N ASP A 422 -7.92 -30.20 -24.62
CA ASP A 422 -8.71 -30.70 -23.49
C ASP A 422 -8.08 -30.24 -22.17
N VAL A 423 -8.82 -30.41 -21.08
CA VAL A 423 -8.37 -30.10 -19.72
C VAL A 423 -7.08 -30.90 -19.43
N PRO A 424 -5.96 -30.23 -19.10
CA PRO A 424 -4.69 -30.90 -18.86
C PRO A 424 -4.79 -31.89 -17.69
N LEU A 425 -3.98 -32.95 -17.77
CA LEU A 425 -3.77 -33.83 -16.62
C LEU A 425 -2.90 -33.08 -15.59
N GLY A 426 -3.47 -32.83 -14.42
CA GLY A 426 -2.75 -32.20 -13.30
C GLY A 426 -1.98 -33.19 -12.43
N GLU A 427 -2.29 -34.48 -12.52
CA GLU A 427 -1.61 -35.52 -11.74
C GLU A 427 -0.54 -36.23 -12.59
N GLU A 428 0.38 -36.99 -12.00
CA GLU A 428 1.43 -37.70 -12.75
C GLU A 428 0.86 -38.75 -13.71
N LEU A 429 -0.29 -39.33 -13.33
CA LEU A 429 -1.02 -40.33 -14.10
C LEU A 429 -2.51 -40.28 -13.75
N GLU A 430 -3.35 -40.66 -14.71
CA GLU A 430 -4.78 -40.81 -14.47
C GLU A 430 -5.04 -42.10 -13.68
N SER A 431 -5.63 -41.98 -12.47
CA SER A 431 -6.00 -43.11 -11.62
C SER A 431 -7.20 -42.78 -10.75
N TYR A 432 -8.05 -43.78 -10.52
CA TYR A 432 -9.25 -43.67 -9.69
C TYR A 432 -9.35 -44.83 -8.72
N LEU A 433 -9.84 -44.52 -7.51
CA LEU A 433 -10.23 -45.48 -6.48
C LEU A 433 -11.75 -45.60 -6.48
N LEU A 434 -12.26 -46.81 -6.71
CA LEU A 434 -13.67 -47.13 -6.66
C LEU A 434 -13.95 -47.96 -5.41
N ARG A 435 -15.00 -47.60 -4.68
CA ARG A 435 -15.48 -48.36 -3.51
C ARG A 435 -16.97 -48.62 -3.62
N VAL A 436 -17.38 -49.86 -3.42
CA VAL A 436 -18.78 -50.19 -3.16
C VAL A 436 -18.95 -50.25 -1.65
N THR A 437 -19.91 -49.48 -1.15
CA THR A 437 -20.20 -49.37 0.26
C THR A 437 -21.66 -49.70 0.54
N ALA A 438 -21.92 -50.17 1.76
CA ALA A 438 -23.27 -50.33 2.29
C ALA A 438 -23.29 -49.77 3.71
N ASN A 439 -24.12 -48.75 3.96
CA ASN A 439 -24.19 -48.05 5.25
C ASN A 439 -22.80 -47.61 5.79
N GLY A 440 -21.96 -47.06 4.91
CA GLY A 440 -20.61 -46.59 5.24
C GLY A 440 -19.55 -47.70 5.39
N ARG A 441 -19.92 -48.98 5.31
CA ARG A 441 -18.96 -50.09 5.29
C ARG A 441 -18.49 -50.37 3.86
N VAL A 442 -17.19 -50.39 3.64
CA VAL A 442 -16.59 -50.81 2.37
C VAL A 442 -16.74 -52.32 2.19
N LEU A 443 -17.40 -52.73 1.11
CA LEU A 443 -17.58 -54.13 0.71
C LEU A 443 -16.57 -54.53 -0.37
N ARG A 444 -16.31 -53.62 -1.31
CA ARG A 444 -15.37 -53.82 -2.40
C ARG A 444 -14.59 -52.57 -2.68
N GLU A 445 -13.33 -52.74 -3.05
CA GLU A 445 -12.43 -51.67 -3.45
C GLU A 445 -11.58 -52.12 -4.64
N TRP A 446 -11.44 -51.27 -5.65
CA TRP A 446 -10.52 -51.51 -6.77
C TRP A 446 -10.07 -50.20 -7.41
N GLU A 447 -9.01 -50.29 -8.23
CA GLU A 447 -8.47 -49.14 -8.95
C GLU A 447 -8.59 -49.32 -10.46
N THR A 448 -8.71 -48.20 -11.17
CA THR A 448 -8.67 -48.14 -12.64
C THR A 448 -7.85 -46.94 -13.11
N GLY A 449 -7.19 -47.09 -14.27
CA GLY A 449 -6.41 -46.04 -14.92
C GLY A 449 -7.19 -45.24 -15.97
N THR A 450 -8.51 -45.47 -16.08
CA THR A 450 -9.37 -44.78 -17.05
C THR A 450 -10.64 -44.28 -16.38
N SER A 451 -11.31 -43.28 -16.98
CA SER A 451 -12.59 -42.74 -16.51
C SER A 451 -13.80 -43.68 -16.70
N ALA A 452 -13.57 -44.99 -16.64
CA ALA A 452 -14.57 -46.03 -16.75
C ALA A 452 -14.18 -47.29 -15.97
N ALA A 453 -15.19 -48.04 -15.53
CA ALA A 453 -15.01 -49.35 -14.90
C ALA A 453 -16.21 -50.26 -15.20
N THR A 454 -16.00 -51.56 -15.09
CA THR A 454 -17.07 -52.56 -15.14
C THR A 454 -17.20 -53.20 -13.77
N TYR A 455 -18.42 -53.21 -13.23
CA TYR A 455 -18.77 -53.93 -12.01
C TYR A 455 -19.53 -55.18 -12.41
N ALA A 456 -18.88 -56.34 -12.25
CA ALA A 456 -19.36 -57.60 -12.82
C ALA A 456 -20.59 -58.14 -12.07
N ALA A 457 -21.51 -58.79 -12.77
CA ALA A 457 -22.75 -59.35 -12.23
C ALA A 457 -22.53 -60.24 -11.00
N ALA A 458 -21.46 -61.06 -11.03
CA ALA A 458 -21.11 -61.93 -9.91
C ALA A 458 -20.67 -61.15 -8.66
N GLN A 459 -19.93 -60.06 -8.86
CA GLN A 459 -19.48 -59.18 -7.78
C GLN A 459 -20.65 -58.38 -7.19
N ILE A 460 -21.56 -57.93 -8.06
CA ILE A 460 -22.81 -57.27 -7.66
C ILE A 460 -23.63 -58.19 -6.74
N ALA A 461 -23.79 -59.46 -7.11
CA ALA A 461 -24.56 -60.42 -6.31
C ALA A 461 -23.91 -60.71 -4.95
N GLU A 462 -22.57 -60.84 -4.91
CA GLU A 462 -21.80 -61.04 -3.68
C GLU A 462 -21.95 -59.84 -2.73
N ASP A 463 -21.74 -58.63 -3.23
CA ASP A 463 -21.77 -57.42 -2.41
C ASP A 463 -23.20 -57.07 -1.98
N ALA A 464 -24.21 -57.28 -2.84
CA ALA A 464 -25.60 -57.07 -2.47
C ALA A 464 -26.04 -58.00 -1.33
N ALA A 465 -25.58 -59.26 -1.34
CA ALA A 465 -25.81 -60.18 -0.23
C ALA A 465 -25.07 -59.78 1.04
N ALA A 466 -23.82 -59.30 0.92
CA ALA A 466 -23.00 -58.87 2.06
C ALA A 466 -23.45 -57.52 2.66
N GLY A 467 -24.03 -56.64 1.85
CA GLY A 467 -24.49 -55.30 2.22
C GLY A 467 -25.93 -55.23 2.70
N ALA A 468 -26.72 -56.29 2.52
CA ALA A 468 -28.11 -56.32 2.95
C ALA A 468 -28.24 -56.03 4.47
N PRO A 469 -29.29 -55.30 4.90
CA PRO A 469 -30.43 -54.81 4.11
C PRO A 469 -30.24 -53.39 3.52
N TRP A 470 -29.01 -52.88 3.46
CA TRP A 470 -28.76 -51.50 3.04
C TRP A 470 -28.55 -51.40 1.51
N PRO A 471 -28.96 -50.30 0.88
CA PRO A 471 -28.65 -50.06 -0.52
C PRO A 471 -27.14 -49.95 -0.71
N LEU A 472 -26.68 -50.38 -1.88
CA LEU A 472 -25.28 -50.22 -2.25
C LEU A 472 -25.03 -48.79 -2.72
N GLN A 473 -23.85 -48.24 -2.42
CA GLN A 473 -23.43 -46.94 -2.94
C GLN A 473 -22.02 -47.06 -3.52
N LEU A 474 -21.82 -46.51 -4.71
CA LEU A 474 -20.51 -46.43 -5.34
C LEU A 474 -19.86 -45.09 -5.04
N GLU A 475 -18.68 -45.13 -4.44
CA GLU A 475 -17.77 -43.98 -4.36
C GLU A 475 -16.75 -44.05 -5.48
N ILE A 476 -16.59 -42.95 -6.23
CA ILE A 476 -15.53 -42.78 -7.22
C ILE A 476 -14.64 -41.61 -6.78
N ARG A 477 -13.35 -41.87 -6.58
CA ARG A 477 -12.38 -40.85 -6.17
C ARG A 477 -11.24 -40.80 -7.16
N GLN A 478 -10.83 -39.59 -7.54
CA GLN A 478 -9.61 -39.40 -8.33
C GLN A 478 -8.40 -39.47 -7.39
N LYS A 479 -7.37 -40.22 -7.80
CA LYS A 479 -6.10 -40.30 -7.07
C LYS A 479 -5.10 -39.31 -7.66
N GLY A 480 -4.45 -38.55 -6.79
CA GLY A 480 -3.30 -37.70 -7.12
C GLY A 480 -2.09 -38.05 -6.25
N MET A 481 -0.99 -37.34 -6.43
CA MET A 481 0.26 -37.57 -5.69
C MET A 481 0.08 -37.50 -4.17
N TRP A 482 -0.70 -36.52 -3.72
CA TRP A 482 -0.81 -36.13 -2.31
C TRP A 482 -2.02 -36.75 -1.60
N GLY A 483 -2.85 -37.50 -2.32
CA GLY A 483 -4.03 -38.16 -1.75
C GLY A 483 -5.15 -38.37 -2.76
N VAL A 484 -6.37 -38.56 -2.24
CA VAL A 484 -7.56 -38.82 -3.05
C VAL A 484 -8.58 -37.68 -2.93
N SER A 485 -9.34 -37.45 -3.99
CA SER A 485 -10.44 -36.47 -3.97
C SER A 485 -11.53 -36.84 -2.96
N ARG A 486 -12.44 -35.89 -2.71
CA ARG A 486 -13.77 -36.22 -2.19
C ARG A 486 -14.47 -37.20 -3.15
N PRO A 487 -15.38 -38.06 -2.64
CA PRO A 487 -16.04 -39.06 -3.47
C PRO A 487 -17.13 -38.43 -4.33
N LEU A 488 -17.20 -38.85 -5.59
CA LEU A 488 -18.45 -38.83 -6.35
C LEU A 488 -19.28 -40.01 -5.89
N LEU A 489 -20.45 -39.74 -5.32
CA LEU A 489 -21.38 -40.76 -4.83
C LEU A 489 -22.43 -41.07 -5.90
N LEU A 490 -22.63 -42.36 -6.18
CA LEU A 490 -23.71 -42.86 -7.02
C LEU A 490 -24.47 -43.92 -6.23
N ASP A 491 -25.76 -43.71 -6.02
CA ASP A 491 -26.61 -44.71 -5.41
C ASP A 491 -26.78 -45.87 -6.38
N LEU A 492 -26.42 -47.05 -5.89
CA LEU A 492 -26.77 -48.32 -6.50
C LEU A 492 -28.06 -48.80 -5.81
N PHE A 493 -28.71 -49.83 -6.38
CA PHE A 493 -30.08 -50.25 -6.01
C PHE A 493 -30.26 -50.75 -4.57
#